data_AF-A0A7X6SWF6-F1
#
_entry.id   AF-A0A7X6SWF6-F1
#
_cell.length_a   1.000
_cell.length_b   1.000
_cell.length_c   1.000
_cell.angle_alpha   90.00
_cell.angle_beta   90.00
_cell.angle_gamma   90.00
#
_symmetry.space_group_name_H-M   'P 1'
#
loop_
_entity.id
_entity.type
_entity.pdbx_description
1 polymer ?
#
loop_
_entity_poly.entity_id
_entity_poly.type
_entity_poly.pdbx_seq_one_letter_code
_entity_poly.pdbx_strand_id
1 'polypeptide(L)'
;MDLQLQARTQQFTAELVRAMPQLSVAQAVSAALQMADALDLHRYEDFGALVGLVKTLQLRPAFEWELFGYEPVDGAVPVRLEVPHEPGRDHRIHFEDHYLSFHMRRVHPPGVHLFDYQDTVGGWRKRLGYVTRPSLDYAEFAEAAANRRLPLRRVEMLGNLWKIGAVATWEREREGETSWCHVQHHPLPGESPHPQMTEQDAWYRLRIHPEVGRDVIVEIARCLAEIHLGYVEKLWEAPEDSRAQRGPESEAAAYLALERLWVPQRSRHTDWYRRYTAGEPMAADFRWDAVYEAAQQVEDLLRGDTAPVTAYTGGL
;
A
#
# COMPACT_ATOMS: atom_id res chain seq x y z
N MET A 1 25.69 12.86 0.32
CA MET A 1 24.39 13.03 -0.34
C MET A 1 23.70 14.20 0.34
N ASP A 2 23.19 15.16 -0.41
CA ASP A 2 22.42 16.29 0.13
C ASP A 2 21.15 15.75 0.81
N LEU A 3 20.92 16.10 2.08
CA LEU A 3 19.77 15.64 2.86
C LEU A 3 18.45 16.11 2.25
N GLN A 4 18.43 17.25 1.57
CA GLN A 4 17.25 17.75 0.87
C GLN A 4 16.96 16.92 -0.39
N LEU A 5 18.00 16.61 -1.16
CA LEU A 5 17.87 15.71 -2.32
C LEU A 5 17.42 14.31 -1.89
N GLN A 6 17.96 13.79 -0.79
CA GLN A 6 17.51 12.51 -0.22
C GLN A 6 16.03 12.53 0.15
N ALA A 7 15.57 13.57 0.87
CA ALA A 7 14.16 13.72 1.22
C ALA A 7 13.28 13.82 -0.03
N ARG A 8 13.74 14.52 -1.08
CA ARG A 8 13.04 14.61 -2.36
C ARG A 8 12.94 13.28 -3.09
N THR A 9 14.03 12.51 -3.13
CA THR A 9 14.03 11.16 -3.73
C THR A 9 13.10 10.21 -2.96
N GLN A 10 13.02 10.33 -1.63
CA GLN A 10 12.08 9.56 -0.81
C GLN A 10 10.62 9.94 -1.10
N GLN A 11 10.31 11.24 -1.19
CA GLN A 11 8.98 11.70 -1.63
C GLN A 11 8.64 11.18 -3.03
N PHE A 12 9.58 11.27 -3.97
CA PHE A 12 9.37 10.78 -5.33
C PHE A 12 9.04 9.29 -5.34
N THR A 13 9.83 8.51 -4.60
CA THR A 13 9.64 7.06 -4.47
C THR A 13 8.28 6.73 -3.86
N ALA A 14 7.91 7.38 -2.75
CA ALA A 14 6.64 7.20 -2.09
C ALA A 14 5.44 7.58 -2.98
N GLU A 15 5.48 8.72 -3.68
CA GLU A 15 4.41 9.14 -4.57
C GLU A 15 4.31 8.26 -5.83
N LEU A 16 5.44 7.78 -6.37
CA LEU A 16 5.43 6.83 -7.48
C LEU A 16 4.79 5.50 -7.08
N VAL A 17 5.16 4.96 -5.90
CA VAL A 17 4.53 3.77 -5.31
C VAL A 17 3.02 3.96 -5.19
N ARG A 18 2.56 5.12 -4.69
CA ARG A 18 1.12 5.44 -4.60
C ARG A 18 0.42 5.51 -5.95
N ALA A 19 1.11 6.01 -6.96
CA ALA A 19 0.54 6.24 -8.28
C ALA A 19 0.46 4.98 -9.15
N MET A 20 1.25 3.93 -8.88
CA MET A 20 1.39 2.75 -9.74
C MET A 20 0.90 1.43 -9.09
N PRO A 21 -0.41 1.29 -8.79
CA PRO A 21 -1.01 0.09 -8.17
C PRO A 21 -0.98 -1.16 -9.07
N GLN A 22 -0.72 -1.00 -10.37
CA GLN A 22 -0.51 -2.11 -11.30
C GLN A 22 0.83 -2.81 -11.11
N LEU A 23 1.78 -2.16 -10.42
CA LEU A 23 3.05 -2.75 -10.01
C LEU A 23 2.95 -3.13 -8.53
N SER A 24 3.65 -4.17 -8.09
CA SER A 24 3.93 -4.34 -6.66
C SER A 24 4.69 -3.12 -6.12
N VAL A 25 4.60 -2.89 -4.81
CA VAL A 25 5.36 -1.84 -4.12
C VAL A 25 6.85 -2.01 -4.38
N ALA A 26 7.39 -3.23 -4.33
CA ALA A 26 8.81 -3.49 -4.60
C ALA A 26 9.22 -3.12 -6.04
N GLN A 27 8.39 -3.47 -7.03
CA GLN A 27 8.60 -3.05 -8.41
C GLN A 27 8.53 -1.53 -8.56
N ALA A 28 7.57 -0.86 -7.92
CA ALA A 28 7.46 0.59 -7.98
C ALA A 28 8.62 1.31 -7.28
N VAL A 29 9.13 0.79 -6.16
CA VAL A 29 10.36 1.29 -5.52
C VAL A 29 11.56 1.13 -6.46
N SER A 30 11.75 -0.06 -7.05
CA SER A 30 12.81 -0.31 -8.03
C SER A 30 12.71 0.64 -9.23
N ALA A 31 11.50 0.86 -9.74
CA ALA A 31 11.24 1.80 -10.82
C ALA A 31 11.64 3.24 -10.42
N ALA A 32 11.25 3.69 -9.22
CA ALA A 32 11.59 5.02 -8.73
C ALA A 32 13.10 5.23 -8.66
N LEU A 33 13.85 4.26 -8.12
CA LEU A 33 15.30 4.34 -8.01
C LEU A 33 15.97 4.41 -9.38
N GLN A 34 15.52 3.61 -10.35
CA GLN A 34 16.05 3.65 -11.72
C GLN A 34 15.74 4.97 -12.45
N MET A 35 14.60 5.60 -12.13
CA MET A 35 14.17 6.85 -12.75
C MET A 35 14.71 8.12 -12.08
N ALA A 36 15.09 8.05 -10.79
CA ALA A 36 15.45 9.22 -9.99
C ALA A 36 16.61 10.02 -10.61
N ASP A 37 17.62 9.33 -11.15
CA ASP A 37 18.78 9.97 -11.79
C ASP A 37 18.41 10.64 -13.12
N ALA A 38 17.42 10.09 -13.85
CA ALA A 38 17.00 10.59 -15.16
C ALA A 38 16.01 11.77 -15.07
N LEU A 39 15.24 11.86 -13.98
CA LEU A 39 14.13 12.82 -13.84
C LEU A 39 14.51 14.16 -13.20
N ASP A 40 15.78 14.35 -12.86
CA ASP A 40 16.33 15.60 -12.35
C ASP A 40 15.50 16.23 -11.22
N LEU A 41 15.23 15.43 -10.18
CA LEU A 41 14.22 15.70 -9.15
C LEU A 41 14.40 17.03 -8.39
N HIS A 42 15.61 17.60 -8.40
CA HIS A 42 15.91 18.88 -7.77
C HIS A 42 15.12 20.05 -8.36
N ARG A 43 14.62 19.92 -9.60
CA ARG A 43 13.82 20.96 -10.27
C ARG A 43 12.38 21.06 -9.75
N TYR A 44 11.94 20.09 -8.94
CA TYR A 44 10.59 20.03 -8.38
C TYR A 44 10.62 20.46 -6.91
N GLU A 45 10.68 21.78 -6.70
CA GLU A 45 10.94 22.40 -5.39
C GLU A 45 9.81 22.17 -4.38
N ASP A 46 8.56 22.08 -4.84
CA ASP A 46 7.39 21.85 -3.97
C ASP A 46 6.76 20.47 -4.20
N PHE A 47 6.03 20.00 -3.19
CA PHE A 47 5.37 18.69 -3.21
C PHE A 47 4.28 18.60 -4.30
N GLY A 48 3.58 19.69 -4.61
CA GLY A 48 2.57 19.73 -5.65
C GLY A 48 3.15 19.51 -7.04
N ALA A 49 4.28 20.14 -7.34
CA ALA A 49 5.02 19.97 -8.59
C ALA A 49 5.52 18.52 -8.75
N LEU A 50 6.03 17.92 -7.67
CA LEU A 50 6.45 16.51 -7.65
C LEU A 50 5.28 15.55 -7.92
N VAL A 51 4.15 15.74 -7.25
CA VAL A 51 2.92 14.96 -7.48
C VAL A 51 2.41 15.17 -8.91
N GLY A 52 2.56 16.39 -9.44
CA GLY A 52 2.26 16.73 -10.83
C GLY A 52 3.10 15.92 -11.81
N LEU A 53 4.42 15.85 -11.61
CA LEU A 53 5.33 14.99 -12.39
C LEU A 53 4.87 13.53 -12.34
N VAL A 54 4.70 12.96 -11.14
CA VAL A 54 4.34 11.54 -10.97
C VAL A 54 3.06 11.19 -11.74
N LYS A 55 2.06 12.07 -11.74
CA LYS A 55 0.81 11.87 -12.51
C LYS A 55 1.00 11.81 -14.02
N THR A 56 2.08 12.38 -14.55
CA THR A 56 2.42 12.34 -15.98
C THR A 56 3.24 11.11 -16.36
N LEU A 57 3.84 10.41 -15.39
CA LEU A 57 4.65 9.22 -15.65
C LEU A 57 3.75 8.03 -16.00
N GLN A 58 3.82 7.62 -17.27
CA GLN A 58 3.12 6.45 -17.79
C GLN A 58 4.13 5.35 -18.06
N LEU A 59 4.38 4.52 -17.05
CA LEU A 59 5.32 3.41 -17.15
C LEU A 59 4.54 2.15 -17.59
N ARG A 60 4.92 1.61 -18.75
CA ARG A 60 4.27 0.42 -19.32
C ARG A 60 5.30 -0.62 -19.78
N PRO A 61 4.95 -1.91 -19.78
CA PRO A 61 5.80 -2.97 -20.32
C PRO A 61 6.15 -2.74 -21.79
N ALA A 62 7.34 -3.16 -22.22
CA ALA A 62 7.79 -3.04 -23.60
C ALA A 62 6.85 -3.74 -24.60
N PHE A 63 6.33 -4.92 -24.25
CA PHE A 63 5.41 -5.66 -25.12
C PHE A 63 4.11 -4.89 -25.38
N GLU A 64 3.62 -4.12 -24.40
CA GLU A 64 2.39 -3.35 -24.56
C GLU A 64 2.63 -2.24 -25.59
N TRP A 65 3.73 -1.51 -25.48
CA TRP A 65 4.08 -0.49 -26.47
C TRP A 65 4.20 -1.05 -27.89
N GLU A 66 4.92 -2.18 -28.04
CA GLU A 66 5.13 -2.85 -29.32
C GLU A 66 3.79 -3.27 -29.95
N LEU A 67 2.90 -3.87 -29.16
CA LEU A 67 1.58 -4.32 -29.59
C LEU A 67 0.74 -3.18 -30.21
N PHE A 68 0.95 -1.94 -29.75
CA PHE A 68 0.25 -0.75 -30.27
C PHE A 68 1.10 0.09 -31.25
N GLY A 69 2.18 -0.47 -31.79
CA GLY A 69 2.97 0.15 -32.86
C GLY A 69 3.89 1.29 -32.40
N TYR A 70 4.35 1.23 -31.15
CA TYR A 70 5.36 2.14 -30.60
C TYR A 70 6.71 1.43 -30.52
N GLU A 71 7.78 2.20 -30.67
CA GLU A 71 9.16 1.76 -30.45
C GLU A 71 9.92 2.78 -29.58
N PRO A 72 10.97 2.36 -28.85
CA PRO A 72 11.78 3.29 -28.08
C PRO A 72 12.49 4.30 -29.00
N VAL A 73 12.60 5.55 -28.55
CA VAL A 73 13.44 6.56 -29.22
C VAL A 73 14.92 6.27 -28.99
N ASP A 74 15.79 6.84 -29.84
CA ASP A 74 17.23 6.75 -29.63
C ASP A 74 17.61 7.31 -28.25
N GLY A 75 18.31 6.50 -27.45
CA GLY A 75 18.70 6.87 -26.08
C GLY A 75 17.64 6.62 -25.01
N ALA A 76 16.50 6.02 -25.34
CA ALA A 76 15.51 5.57 -24.36
C ALA A 76 16.14 4.61 -23.34
N VAL A 77 16.00 4.93 -22.06
CA VAL A 77 16.47 4.08 -20.97
C VAL A 77 15.30 3.24 -20.45
N PRO A 78 15.39 1.89 -20.50
CA PRO A 78 14.37 1.01 -19.93
C PRO A 78 14.45 1.01 -18.41
N VAL A 79 13.28 0.88 -17.77
CA VAL A 79 13.14 0.48 -16.36
C VAL A 79 12.99 -1.04 -16.32
N ARG A 80 13.93 -1.73 -15.70
CA ARG A 80 13.93 -3.19 -15.59
C ARG A 80 13.25 -3.64 -14.33
N LEU A 81 12.12 -4.34 -14.49
CA LEU A 81 11.32 -4.84 -13.38
C LEU A 81 11.31 -6.35 -13.37
N GLU A 82 11.46 -6.95 -12.19
CA GLU A 82 11.27 -8.37 -12.00
C GLU A 82 9.81 -8.74 -12.31
N VAL A 83 9.61 -9.82 -13.07
CA VAL A 83 8.29 -10.37 -13.36
C VAL A 83 7.82 -11.16 -12.13
N PRO A 84 6.64 -10.85 -11.56
CA PRO A 84 6.15 -11.56 -10.39
C PRO A 84 6.01 -13.06 -10.65
N HIS A 85 6.47 -13.88 -9.71
CA HIS A 85 6.38 -15.33 -9.82
C HIS A 85 4.93 -15.82 -9.68
N GLU A 86 4.45 -16.56 -10.67
CA GLU A 86 3.18 -17.29 -10.54
C GLU A 86 3.41 -18.59 -9.74
N PRO A 87 2.57 -18.90 -8.73
CA PRO A 87 2.65 -20.16 -8.01
C PRO A 87 2.55 -21.36 -8.96
N GLY A 88 3.55 -22.25 -8.94
CA GLY A 88 3.57 -23.47 -9.76
C GLY A 88 4.25 -23.35 -11.13
N ARG A 89 4.88 -22.22 -11.44
CA ARG A 89 5.79 -22.07 -12.60
C ARG A 89 7.26 -22.06 -12.18
N ASP A 90 8.14 -22.19 -13.16
CA ASP A 90 9.61 -22.15 -13.00
C ASP A 90 10.03 -20.95 -12.13
N HIS A 91 10.81 -21.21 -11.07
CA HIS A 91 11.23 -20.21 -10.07
C HIS A 91 12.42 -19.36 -10.53
N ARG A 92 12.63 -19.25 -11.85
CA ARG A 92 13.71 -18.45 -12.40
C ARG A 92 13.29 -16.99 -12.38
N ILE A 93 14.16 -16.15 -11.83
CA ILE A 93 13.97 -14.70 -11.85
C ILE A 93 14.03 -14.24 -13.31
N HIS A 94 12.96 -13.60 -13.76
CA HIS A 94 12.86 -13.00 -15.09
C HIS A 94 12.64 -11.50 -14.95
N PHE A 95 13.24 -10.71 -15.84
CA PHE A 95 13.08 -9.26 -15.88
C PHE A 95 12.40 -8.86 -17.18
N GLU A 96 11.54 -7.85 -17.09
CA GLU A 96 10.87 -7.22 -18.21
C GLU A 96 11.22 -5.73 -18.28
N ASP A 97 11.57 -5.28 -19.48
CA ASP A 97 11.82 -3.88 -19.75
C ASP A 97 10.49 -3.11 -19.80
N HIS A 98 10.44 -1.97 -19.12
CA HIS A 98 9.35 -1.02 -19.13
C HIS A 98 9.84 0.33 -19.63
N TYR A 99 8.97 1.07 -20.31
CA TYR A 99 9.31 2.39 -20.85
C TYR A 99 8.26 3.43 -20.45
N LEU A 100 8.74 4.66 -20.22
CA LEU A 100 7.91 5.84 -20.04
C LEU A 100 7.39 6.33 -21.39
N SER A 101 6.18 6.88 -21.42
CA SER A 101 5.55 7.37 -22.66
C SER A 101 6.42 8.32 -23.49
N PHE A 102 7.20 9.20 -22.84
CA PHE A 102 8.08 10.15 -23.55
C PHE A 102 9.36 9.50 -24.11
N HIS A 103 9.67 8.26 -23.74
CA HIS A 103 10.73 7.44 -24.35
C HIS A 103 10.24 6.67 -25.57
N MET A 104 8.97 6.79 -25.94
CA MET A 104 8.36 6.00 -27.01
C MET A 104 7.93 6.90 -28.17
N ARG A 105 8.17 6.45 -29.40
CA ARG A 105 7.63 7.06 -30.61
C ARG A 105 6.71 6.11 -31.33
N ARG A 106 5.64 6.64 -31.91
CA ARG A 106 4.71 5.86 -32.74
C ARG A 106 5.29 5.73 -34.14
N VAL A 107 5.60 4.51 -34.56
CA VAL A 107 6.18 4.23 -35.88
C VAL A 107 5.16 3.77 -36.89
N HIS A 108 4.07 3.15 -36.43
CA HIS A 108 3.02 2.66 -37.30
C HIS A 108 1.72 3.39 -36.94
N PRO A 109 0.85 3.74 -37.90
CA PRO A 109 -0.53 4.10 -37.59
C PRO A 109 -1.34 2.80 -37.43
N PRO A 110 -1.54 2.26 -36.21
CA PRO A 110 -2.40 1.12 -36.00
C PRO A 110 -3.87 1.50 -36.23
N GLY A 111 -4.65 0.51 -36.64
CA GLY A 111 -6.11 0.53 -36.54
C GLY A 111 -6.63 0.34 -35.10
N VAL A 112 -5.74 0.29 -34.10
CA VAL A 112 -6.05 0.05 -32.68
C VAL A 112 -5.34 1.11 -31.84
N HIS A 113 -6.05 1.68 -30.86
CA HIS A 113 -5.51 2.70 -29.96
C HIS A 113 -5.01 2.07 -28.66
N LEU A 114 -3.86 2.56 -28.16
CA LEU A 114 -3.37 2.23 -26.82
C LEU A 114 -4.42 2.64 -25.79
N PHE A 115 -4.73 1.75 -24.84
CA PHE A 115 -5.69 2.03 -23.79
C PHE A 115 -5.24 3.23 -22.94
N ASP A 116 -6.20 3.98 -22.40
CA ASP A 116 -5.87 5.07 -21.49
C ASP A 116 -5.16 4.53 -20.23
N TYR A 117 -4.09 5.21 -19.84
CA TYR A 117 -3.27 4.78 -18.71
C TYR A 117 -4.01 4.93 -17.39
N GLN A 118 -4.80 5.99 -17.23
CA GLN A 118 -5.58 6.26 -16.02
C GLN A 118 -6.73 5.26 -15.87
N ASP A 119 -7.32 4.80 -16.98
CA ASP A 119 -8.30 3.71 -16.94
C ASP A 119 -7.68 2.40 -16.46
N THR A 120 -6.48 2.08 -16.95
CA THR A 120 -5.73 0.88 -16.53
C THR A 120 -5.39 0.96 -15.03
N VAL A 121 -4.75 2.05 -14.60
CA VAL A 121 -4.44 2.32 -13.19
C VAL A 121 -5.70 2.29 -12.33
N GLY A 122 -6.77 2.93 -12.79
CA GLY A 122 -8.07 2.98 -12.12
C GLY A 122 -8.71 1.60 -11.97
N GLY A 123 -8.55 0.72 -12.96
CA GLY A 123 -8.95 -0.69 -12.88
C GLY A 123 -8.20 -1.42 -11.76
N TRP A 124 -6.87 -1.28 -11.70
CA TRP A 124 -6.05 -1.87 -10.64
C TRP A 124 -6.41 -1.36 -9.25
N ARG A 125 -6.67 -0.06 -9.09
CA ARG A 125 -7.12 0.51 -7.81
C ARG A 125 -8.46 -0.05 -7.34
N LYS A 126 -9.35 -0.40 -8.27
CA LYS A 126 -10.71 -0.90 -8.00
C LYS A 126 -10.78 -2.41 -7.85
N ARG A 127 -9.79 -3.15 -8.36
CA ARG A 127 -9.71 -4.61 -8.24
C ARG A 127 -9.84 -5.03 -6.77
N LEU A 128 -10.64 -6.06 -6.54
CA LEU A 128 -10.65 -6.87 -5.32
C LEU A 128 -10.11 -8.25 -5.69
N GLY A 129 -9.36 -8.85 -4.79
CA GLY A 129 -8.78 -10.18 -4.94
C GLY A 129 -9.87 -11.26 -4.95
N TYR A 130 -9.59 -12.36 -5.64
CA TYR A 130 -10.53 -13.45 -5.90
C TYR A 130 -11.07 -14.16 -4.65
N VAL A 131 -10.37 -14.02 -3.52
CA VAL A 131 -10.76 -14.63 -2.23
C VAL A 131 -11.66 -13.70 -1.41
N THR A 132 -11.79 -12.44 -1.79
CA THR A 132 -12.67 -11.48 -1.11
C THR A 132 -14.11 -11.92 -1.29
N ARG A 133 -14.76 -12.26 -0.18
CA ARG A 133 -16.20 -12.54 -0.15
C ARG A 133 -16.94 -11.27 0.24
N PRO A 134 -18.12 -11.01 -0.33
CA PRO A 134 -18.98 -9.96 0.19
C PRO A 134 -19.27 -10.23 1.67
N SER A 135 -18.80 -9.34 2.53
CA SER A 135 -19.09 -9.32 3.96
C SER A 135 -19.64 -7.95 4.31
N LEU A 136 -20.70 -7.94 5.11
CA LEU A 136 -21.31 -6.74 5.67
C LEU A 136 -21.04 -6.63 7.18
N ASP A 137 -20.13 -7.44 7.71
CA ASP A 137 -19.82 -7.47 9.16
C ASP A 137 -19.32 -6.12 9.65
N TYR A 138 -18.71 -5.35 8.74
CA TYR A 138 -18.23 -4.00 8.98
C TYR A 138 -19.15 -2.90 8.43
N ALA A 139 -20.40 -3.22 8.10
CA ALA A 139 -21.35 -2.23 7.58
C ALA A 139 -21.67 -1.13 8.59
N GLU A 140 -21.56 -1.39 9.90
CA GLU A 140 -21.73 -0.36 10.94
C GLU A 140 -20.73 0.80 10.80
N PHE A 141 -19.50 0.53 10.32
CA PHE A 141 -18.52 1.56 10.00
C PHE A 141 -19.00 2.46 8.85
N ALA A 142 -19.85 1.95 7.96
CA ALA A 142 -20.43 2.74 6.88
C ALA A 142 -21.55 3.67 7.36
N GLU A 143 -22.22 3.37 8.47
CA GLU A 143 -23.35 4.15 8.98
C GLU A 143 -22.92 5.28 9.92
N ALA A 144 -21.85 5.09 10.69
CA ALA A 144 -21.42 6.03 11.73
C ALA A 144 -20.70 7.29 11.20
N ALA A 145 -20.21 7.30 9.95
CA ALA A 145 -19.51 8.43 9.38
C ALA A 145 -20.48 9.56 8.99
N ALA A 146 -21.05 10.29 9.96
CA ALA A 146 -21.71 11.59 9.80
C ALA A 146 -22.45 11.82 8.46
N ASN A 147 -23.50 11.04 8.19
CA ASN A 147 -24.34 11.10 6.97
C ASN A 147 -23.62 10.81 5.62
N ARG A 148 -22.46 10.16 5.62
CA ARG A 148 -21.76 9.71 4.41
C ARG A 148 -21.48 8.21 4.48
N ARG A 149 -22.36 7.43 3.84
CA ARG A 149 -22.20 5.99 3.66
C ARG A 149 -20.81 5.68 3.10
N LEU A 150 -19.98 4.93 3.84
CA LEU A 150 -18.73 4.41 3.25
C LEU A 150 -19.10 3.59 1.99
N PRO A 151 -18.37 3.74 0.87
CA PRO A 151 -18.61 2.92 -0.30
C PRO A 151 -18.54 1.44 0.06
N LEU A 152 -19.49 0.63 -0.44
CA LEU A 152 -19.59 -0.80 -0.13
C LEU A 152 -18.25 -1.53 -0.33
N ARG A 153 -17.51 -1.18 -1.39
CA ARG A 153 -16.16 -1.69 -1.64
C ARG A 153 -15.21 -1.57 -0.46
N ARG A 154 -15.29 -0.48 0.31
CA ARG A 154 -14.44 -0.29 1.51
C ARG A 154 -14.83 -1.25 2.63
N VAL A 155 -16.11 -1.55 2.77
CA VAL A 155 -16.61 -2.57 3.71
C VAL A 155 -16.14 -3.96 3.27
N GLU A 156 -16.23 -4.27 1.96
CA GLU A 156 -15.77 -5.54 1.40
C GLU A 156 -14.26 -5.78 1.65
N MET A 157 -13.43 -4.74 1.54
CA MET A 157 -11.99 -4.84 1.87
C MET A 157 -11.75 -5.21 3.34
N LEU A 158 -12.55 -4.67 4.27
CA LEU A 158 -12.45 -5.03 5.69
C LEU A 158 -12.87 -6.48 5.96
N GLY A 159 -13.67 -7.07 5.08
CA GLY A 159 -14.00 -8.51 5.11
C GLY A 159 -12.78 -9.44 4.97
N ASN A 160 -11.59 -8.91 4.72
CA ASN A 160 -10.34 -9.68 4.68
C ASN A 160 -9.53 -9.62 5.98
N LEU A 161 -9.91 -8.82 6.98
CA LEU A 161 -9.16 -8.66 8.24
C LEU A 161 -8.93 -9.99 8.98
N TRP A 162 -9.91 -10.90 8.90
CA TRP A 162 -9.82 -12.22 9.53
C TRP A 162 -8.61 -13.03 9.04
N LYS A 163 -8.07 -12.77 7.84
CA LYS A 163 -6.95 -13.55 7.30
C LYS A 163 -5.67 -13.44 8.15
N ILE A 164 -5.56 -12.40 8.97
CA ILE A 164 -4.48 -12.24 9.97
C ILE A 164 -4.99 -12.38 11.42
N GLY A 165 -6.22 -12.87 11.61
CA GLY A 165 -6.86 -12.97 12.91
C GLY A 165 -7.32 -11.64 13.51
N ALA A 166 -7.48 -10.58 12.69
CA ALA A 166 -7.87 -9.26 13.17
C ALA A 166 -9.39 -9.01 13.05
N VAL A 167 -9.96 -8.34 14.05
CA VAL A 167 -11.32 -7.80 14.04
C VAL A 167 -11.30 -6.33 14.43
N ALA A 168 -12.07 -5.51 13.71
CA ALA A 168 -12.23 -4.08 14.00
C ALA A 168 -13.53 -3.80 14.74
N THR A 169 -13.48 -2.99 15.81
CA THR A 169 -14.64 -2.61 16.62
C THR A 169 -14.59 -1.12 16.99
N TRP A 170 -15.72 -0.54 17.38
CA TRP A 170 -15.74 0.79 17.97
C TRP A 170 -15.13 0.80 19.38
N GLU A 171 -14.33 1.83 19.67
CA GLU A 171 -13.94 2.16 21.05
C GLU A 171 -15.03 3.03 21.70
N ARG A 172 -15.42 2.70 22.93
CA ARG A 172 -16.49 3.41 23.67
C ARG A 172 -16.04 3.91 25.04
N GLU A 173 -14.89 3.46 25.52
CA GLU A 173 -14.43 3.67 26.89
C GLU A 173 -13.15 4.50 26.95
N ARG A 174 -12.29 4.43 25.93
CA ARG A 174 -11.00 5.13 25.90
C ARG A 174 -11.05 6.40 25.06
N GLU A 175 -10.46 7.45 25.60
CA GLU A 175 -10.23 8.73 24.93
C GLU A 175 -8.72 8.95 24.68
N GLY A 176 -8.39 9.95 23.86
CA GLY A 176 -7.03 10.46 23.69
C GLY A 176 -6.26 9.95 22.46
N GLU A 177 -6.72 8.89 21.80
CA GLU A 177 -6.14 8.37 20.56
C GLU A 177 -7.24 8.14 19.51
N THR A 178 -6.86 8.08 18.23
CA THR A 178 -7.81 7.83 17.14
C THR A 178 -8.06 6.34 16.90
N SER A 179 -7.14 5.49 17.33
CA SER A 179 -7.20 4.04 17.18
C SER A 179 -6.21 3.33 18.08
N TRP A 180 -6.54 2.09 18.45
CA TRP A 180 -5.71 1.19 19.24
C TRP A 180 -5.62 -0.17 18.56
N CYS A 181 -4.42 -0.76 18.55
CA CYS A 181 -4.16 -2.11 18.10
C CYS A 181 -3.50 -2.89 19.23
N HIS A 182 -4.04 -4.06 19.58
CA HIS A 182 -3.43 -4.93 20.58
C HIS A 182 -3.74 -6.40 20.31
N VAL A 183 -2.87 -7.28 20.81
CA VAL A 183 -3.12 -8.73 20.84
C VAL A 183 -4.21 -9.00 21.88
N GLN A 184 -5.29 -9.62 21.42
CA GLN A 184 -6.46 -9.99 22.23
C GLN A 184 -6.37 -11.45 22.70
N HIS A 185 -6.02 -12.37 21.80
CA HIS A 185 -5.81 -13.79 22.08
C HIS A 185 -4.57 -14.31 21.37
N HIS A 186 -3.78 -15.15 22.05
CA HIS A 186 -2.68 -15.88 21.43
C HIS A 186 -3.19 -17.21 20.88
N PRO A 187 -3.09 -17.45 19.55
CA PRO A 187 -3.48 -18.72 18.96
C PRO A 187 -2.58 -19.87 19.39
N LEU A 188 -3.07 -21.09 19.22
CA LEU A 188 -2.22 -22.27 19.34
C LEU A 188 -1.24 -22.37 18.13
N PRO A 189 -0.03 -22.91 18.33
CA PRO A 189 0.91 -23.17 17.25
C PRO A 189 0.26 -23.95 16.09
N GLY A 190 0.38 -23.44 14.86
CA GLY A 190 -0.19 -24.07 13.66
C GLY A 190 -1.67 -23.76 13.41
N GLU A 191 -2.35 -23.03 14.30
CA GLU A 191 -3.71 -22.57 14.09
C GLU A 191 -3.76 -21.53 12.96
N SER A 192 -4.86 -21.48 12.21
CA SER A 192 -5.11 -20.47 11.18
C SER A 192 -6.45 -19.79 11.46
N PRO A 193 -6.55 -18.47 11.25
CA PRO A 193 -7.77 -17.74 11.54
C PRO A 193 -8.85 -18.08 10.50
N HIS A 194 -10.11 -17.80 10.83
CA HIS A 194 -11.25 -18.17 10.00
C HIS A 194 -12.25 -17.02 9.75
N PRO A 195 -13.05 -17.06 8.67
CA PRO A 195 -13.97 -15.97 8.33
C PRO A 195 -15.01 -15.64 9.41
N GLN A 196 -15.37 -16.59 10.27
CA GLN A 196 -16.38 -16.42 11.32
C GLN A 196 -15.83 -15.85 12.64
N MET A 197 -14.57 -15.38 12.66
CA MET A 197 -13.99 -14.79 13.87
C MET A 197 -14.76 -13.55 14.33
N THR A 198 -14.87 -13.41 15.63
CA THR A 198 -15.53 -12.31 16.34
C THR A 198 -14.53 -11.63 17.28
N GLU A 199 -14.94 -10.57 17.96
CA GLU A 199 -14.10 -9.93 18.99
C GLU A 199 -13.73 -10.84 20.18
N GLN A 200 -14.42 -11.97 20.35
CA GLN A 200 -14.21 -12.90 21.47
C GLN A 200 -13.12 -13.95 21.23
N ASP A 201 -12.79 -14.20 19.96
CA ASP A 201 -11.84 -15.21 19.52
C ASP A 201 -10.78 -14.65 18.55
N ALA A 202 -10.90 -13.37 18.16
CA ALA A 202 -9.90 -12.65 17.38
C ALA A 202 -8.52 -12.66 18.05
N TRP A 203 -7.49 -12.84 17.23
CA TRP A 203 -6.10 -12.72 17.68
C TRP A 203 -5.75 -11.25 17.95
N TYR A 204 -6.19 -10.35 17.09
CA TYR A 204 -6.01 -8.89 17.25
C TYR A 204 -7.35 -8.17 17.31
N ARG A 205 -7.42 -7.19 18.19
CA ARG A 205 -8.56 -6.26 18.25
C ARG A 205 -8.11 -4.86 17.84
N LEU A 206 -8.70 -4.36 16.75
CA LEU A 206 -8.49 -3.01 16.24
C LEU A 206 -9.64 -2.13 16.73
N ARG A 207 -9.38 -1.25 17.67
CA ARG A 207 -10.43 -0.38 18.24
C ARG A 207 -10.33 1.00 17.63
N ILE A 208 -11.42 1.48 17.07
CA ILE A 208 -11.47 2.75 16.32
C ILE A 208 -12.29 3.76 17.11
N HIS A 209 -11.76 4.97 17.31
CA HIS A 209 -12.50 6.02 17.99
C HIS A 209 -13.63 6.55 17.08
N PRO A 210 -14.88 6.67 17.55
CA PRO A 210 -16.02 7.09 16.72
C PRO A 210 -15.84 8.45 16.02
N GLU A 211 -15.12 9.38 16.65
CA GLU A 211 -14.91 10.74 16.12
C GLU A 211 -14.03 10.82 14.86
N VAL A 212 -13.35 9.73 14.48
CA VAL A 212 -12.52 9.72 13.25
C VAL A 212 -13.38 9.78 11.99
N GLY A 213 -14.68 9.44 12.10
CA GLY A 213 -15.68 9.63 11.05
C GLY A 213 -15.29 8.99 9.71
N ARG A 214 -15.01 9.80 8.69
CA ARG A 214 -14.66 9.27 7.35
C ARG A 214 -13.27 8.62 7.28
N ASP A 215 -12.43 8.83 8.29
CA ASP A 215 -11.06 8.32 8.35
C ASP A 215 -10.97 6.92 8.99
N VAL A 216 -12.10 6.25 9.28
CA VAL A 216 -12.13 4.90 9.88
C VAL A 216 -11.21 3.91 9.16
N ILE A 217 -11.30 3.85 7.83
CA ILE A 217 -10.49 2.92 7.02
C ILE A 217 -9.00 3.28 7.12
N VAL A 218 -8.69 4.56 7.27
CA VAL A 218 -7.32 5.04 7.46
C VAL A 218 -6.75 4.55 8.78
N GLU A 219 -7.54 4.65 9.85
CA GLU A 219 -7.14 4.19 11.17
C GLU A 219 -7.02 2.67 11.25
N ILE A 220 -7.92 1.92 10.60
CA ILE A 220 -7.80 0.46 10.49
C ILE A 220 -6.52 0.08 9.75
N ALA A 221 -6.24 0.69 8.60
CA ALA A 221 -5.01 0.43 7.84
C ALA A 221 -3.75 0.79 8.63
N ARG A 222 -3.80 1.84 9.45
CA ARG A 222 -2.70 2.23 10.34
C ARG A 222 -2.46 1.17 11.42
N CYS A 223 -3.52 0.64 12.04
CA CYS A 223 -3.41 -0.49 12.98
C CYS A 223 -2.86 -1.75 12.30
N LEU A 224 -3.27 -2.05 11.07
CA LEU A 224 -2.70 -3.17 10.30
C LEU A 224 -1.20 -2.97 10.05
N ALA A 225 -0.80 -1.75 9.67
CA ALA A 225 0.60 -1.42 9.49
C ALA A 225 1.40 -1.57 10.80
N GLU A 226 0.83 -1.27 11.97
CA GLU A 226 1.48 -1.50 13.27
C GLU A 226 1.84 -2.96 13.51
N ILE A 227 0.96 -3.89 13.13
CA ILE A 227 1.24 -5.34 13.20
C ILE A 227 2.38 -5.70 12.24
N HIS A 228 2.32 -5.24 10.99
CA HIS A 228 3.34 -5.57 10.00
C HIS A 228 4.71 -4.93 10.26
N LEU A 229 4.75 -3.77 10.93
CA LEU A 229 5.97 -3.04 11.31
C LEU A 229 6.60 -3.55 12.62
N GLY A 230 5.94 -4.48 13.32
CA GLY A 230 6.38 -5.02 14.60
C GLY A 230 6.16 -4.08 15.79
N TYR A 231 5.26 -3.09 15.67
CA TYR A 231 4.80 -2.28 16.82
C TYR A 231 3.82 -3.06 17.71
N VAL A 232 3.17 -4.06 17.12
CA VAL A 232 2.39 -5.09 17.81
C VAL A 232 3.01 -6.44 17.46
N GLU A 233 3.07 -7.36 18.42
CA GLU A 233 3.60 -8.71 18.20
C GLU A 233 2.93 -9.38 17.00
N LYS A 234 3.73 -9.98 16.13
CA LYS A 234 3.26 -10.64 14.92
C LYS A 234 3.17 -12.15 15.14
N LEU A 235 1.97 -12.64 15.45
CA LEU A 235 1.68 -14.00 15.91
C LEU A 235 1.95 -15.14 14.91
N TRP A 236 2.27 -14.83 13.65
CA TRP A 236 2.59 -15.82 12.60
C TRP A 236 4.06 -15.80 12.17
N GLU A 237 4.88 -14.99 12.82
CA GLU A 237 6.35 -14.98 12.65
C GLU A 237 7.02 -15.28 14.00
N ALA A 238 8.34 -15.52 13.96
CA ALA A 238 9.08 -15.72 15.20
C ALA A 238 8.99 -14.45 16.07
N PRO A 239 8.92 -14.58 17.42
CA PRO A 239 8.91 -13.41 18.28
C PRO A 239 10.16 -12.56 18.08
N GLU A 240 9.97 -11.36 17.53
CA GLU A 240 10.98 -10.30 17.55
C GLU A 240 10.71 -9.36 18.72
N ASP A 241 11.72 -8.59 19.13
CA ASP A 241 11.55 -7.53 20.13
C ASP A 241 10.54 -6.51 19.59
N SER A 242 9.28 -6.65 20.02
CA SER A 242 8.21 -5.75 19.61
C SER A 242 8.58 -4.32 20.02
N ARG A 243 8.51 -3.40 19.05
CA ARG A 243 8.83 -2.01 19.31
C ARG A 243 7.63 -1.40 20.04
N ALA A 244 7.79 -1.14 21.33
CA ALA A 244 6.69 -0.74 22.20
C ALA A 244 5.99 0.59 21.83
N GLN A 245 6.55 1.41 20.93
CA GLN A 245 5.98 2.71 20.60
C GLN A 245 5.59 2.83 19.13
N ARG A 246 4.30 3.11 18.91
CA ARG A 246 3.70 3.49 17.63
C ARG A 246 4.46 4.67 17.01
N GLY A 247 5.08 4.44 15.86
CA GLY A 247 5.82 5.45 15.11
C GLY A 247 5.06 6.04 13.92
N PRO A 248 5.60 7.10 13.28
CA PRO A 248 5.07 7.67 12.04
C PRO A 248 5.11 6.71 10.84
N GLU A 249 5.89 5.63 10.90
CA GLU A 249 5.97 4.61 9.85
C GLU A 249 4.63 3.93 9.59
N SER A 250 3.81 3.68 10.61
CA SER A 250 2.50 3.04 10.40
C SER A 250 1.54 3.96 9.65
N GLU A 251 1.67 5.27 9.86
CA GLU A 251 0.93 6.28 9.11
C GLU A 251 1.42 6.34 7.66
N ALA A 252 2.73 6.31 7.43
CA ALA A 252 3.31 6.28 6.09
C ALA A 252 2.90 5.03 5.30
N ALA A 253 2.94 3.85 5.92
CA ALA A 253 2.54 2.60 5.28
C ALA A 253 1.04 2.61 4.90
N ALA A 254 0.17 3.08 5.80
CA ALA A 254 -1.25 3.25 5.50
C ALA A 254 -1.49 4.28 4.38
N TYR A 255 -0.75 5.40 4.37
CA TYR A 255 -0.80 6.42 3.33
C TYR A 255 -0.45 5.88 1.94
N LEU A 256 0.56 5.01 1.86
CA LEU A 256 0.97 4.35 0.62
C LEU A 256 -0.10 3.35 0.15
N ALA A 257 -0.52 2.44 1.02
CA ALA A 257 -1.43 1.34 0.68
C ALA A 257 -2.81 1.84 0.24
N LEU A 258 -3.37 2.84 0.94
CA LEU A 258 -4.76 3.26 0.73
C LEU A 258 -5.00 3.98 -0.59
N GLU A 259 -4.05 4.79 -1.06
CA GLU A 259 -4.15 5.44 -2.38
C GLU A 259 -4.21 4.40 -3.50
N ARG A 260 -3.41 3.33 -3.36
CA ARG A 260 -3.36 2.17 -4.27
C ARG A 260 -4.65 1.33 -4.23
N LEU A 261 -5.48 1.52 -3.20
CA LEU A 261 -6.81 0.91 -3.04
C LEU A 261 -7.96 1.89 -3.28
N TRP A 262 -7.72 3.05 -3.89
CA TRP A 262 -8.74 4.09 -4.11
C TRP A 262 -9.44 4.58 -2.83
N VAL A 263 -8.74 4.54 -1.70
CA VAL A 263 -9.19 5.11 -0.45
C VAL A 263 -8.50 6.46 -0.25
N PRO A 264 -9.25 7.56 -0.09
CA PRO A 264 -8.68 8.87 0.16
C PRO A 264 -7.78 8.87 1.39
N GLN A 265 -6.74 9.69 1.35
CA GLN A 265 -5.88 9.97 2.49
C GLN A 265 -6.67 10.51 3.70
N ARG A 266 -6.04 10.43 4.87
CA ARG A 266 -6.55 11.02 6.12
C ARG A 266 -6.97 12.46 5.92
N SER A 267 -8.13 12.82 6.48
CA SER A 267 -8.62 14.18 6.36
C SER A 267 -7.89 15.20 7.24
N ARG A 268 -7.38 14.76 8.40
CA ARG A 268 -6.61 15.59 9.31
C ARG A 268 -5.12 15.34 9.10
N HIS A 269 -4.37 16.41 8.83
CA HIS A 269 -2.92 16.36 8.63
C HIS A 269 -2.18 16.27 9.98
N THR A 270 -1.48 15.16 10.16
CA THR A 270 -0.57 14.91 11.28
C THR A 270 0.74 15.66 11.12
N ASP A 271 1.55 15.65 12.18
CA ASP A 271 2.90 16.21 12.14
C ASP A 271 3.78 15.48 11.13
N TRP A 272 3.69 14.14 11.03
CA TRP A 272 4.41 13.39 10.00
C TRP A 272 4.04 13.88 8.60
N TYR A 273 2.73 13.97 8.28
CA TYR A 273 2.29 14.37 6.95
C TYR A 273 2.75 15.80 6.60
N ARG A 274 2.69 16.73 7.57
CA ARG A 274 3.18 18.10 7.38
C ARG A 274 4.66 18.12 7.05
N ARG A 275 5.49 17.41 7.82
CA ARG A 275 6.94 17.31 7.59
C ARG A 275 7.25 16.63 6.26
N TYR A 276 6.55 15.54 5.96
CA TYR A 276 6.66 14.83 4.69
C TYR A 276 6.37 15.76 3.52
N THR A 277 5.24 16.47 3.50
CA THR A 277 4.90 17.40 2.40
C THR A 277 5.79 18.63 2.32
N ALA A 278 6.38 19.07 3.43
CA ALA A 278 7.36 20.15 3.46
C ALA A 278 8.73 19.75 2.88
N GLY A 279 8.97 18.46 2.58
CA GLY A 279 10.25 17.96 2.11
C GLY A 279 11.32 17.95 3.21
N GLU A 280 10.90 17.92 4.48
CA GLU A 280 11.83 17.78 5.59
C GLU A 280 12.42 16.36 5.61
N PRO A 281 13.72 16.21 5.88
CA PRO A 281 14.31 14.90 6.12
C PRO A 281 13.60 14.18 7.28
N MET A 282 13.26 12.91 7.06
CA MET A 282 12.74 12.05 8.13
C MET A 282 13.83 11.80 9.19
N ALA A 283 13.41 11.36 10.38
CA ALA A 283 14.35 10.97 11.43
C ALA A 283 15.27 9.85 10.94
N ALA A 284 16.51 9.79 11.45
CA ALA A 284 17.53 8.86 10.96
C ALA A 284 17.15 7.38 11.16
N ASP A 285 16.28 7.10 12.13
CA ASP A 285 15.74 5.78 12.46
C ASP A 285 14.43 5.44 11.72
N PHE A 286 13.92 6.35 10.87
CA PHE A 286 12.73 6.12 10.06
C PHE A 286 13.03 5.10 8.95
N ARG A 287 12.30 3.98 8.97
CA ARG A 287 12.56 2.81 8.12
C ARG A 287 11.69 2.80 6.86
N TRP A 288 12.15 3.43 5.78
CA TRP A 288 11.41 3.44 4.52
C TRP A 288 11.23 2.05 3.91
N ASP A 289 12.23 1.18 4.01
CA ASP A 289 12.16 -0.23 3.62
C ASP A 289 11.01 -0.97 4.31
N ALA A 290 10.95 -0.90 5.65
CA ALA A 290 9.87 -1.52 6.42
C ALA A 290 8.50 -0.90 6.11
N VAL A 291 8.45 0.42 5.84
CA VAL A 291 7.22 1.12 5.42
C VAL A 291 6.71 0.58 4.08
N TYR A 292 7.59 0.37 3.10
CA TYR A 292 7.20 -0.17 1.79
C TYR A 292 6.72 -1.63 1.90
N GLU A 293 7.41 -2.46 2.68
CA GLU A 293 6.98 -3.84 2.93
C GLU A 293 5.63 -3.89 3.64
N ALA A 294 5.44 -3.11 4.72
CA ALA A 294 4.17 -3.04 5.43
C ALA A 294 3.05 -2.50 4.52
N ALA A 295 3.33 -1.52 3.65
CA ALA A 295 2.35 -1.01 2.70
C ALA A 295 1.88 -2.09 1.72
N GLN A 296 2.79 -2.92 1.21
CA GLN A 296 2.44 -4.07 0.35
C GLN A 296 1.55 -5.06 1.10
N GLN A 297 1.92 -5.43 2.32
CA GLN A 297 1.15 -6.39 3.13
C GLN A 297 -0.25 -5.88 3.46
N VAL A 298 -0.38 -4.60 3.84
CA VAL A 298 -1.67 -3.96 4.11
C VAL A 298 -2.52 -3.89 2.83
N GLU A 299 -1.91 -3.52 1.71
CA GLU A 299 -2.59 -3.47 0.42
C GLU A 299 -3.12 -4.84 0.00
N ASP A 300 -2.28 -5.87 0.04
CA ASP A 300 -2.65 -7.23 -0.36
C ASP A 300 -3.70 -7.82 0.57
N LEU A 301 -3.59 -7.58 1.88
CA LEU A 301 -4.58 -8.01 2.86
C LEU A 301 -5.94 -7.38 2.57
N LEU A 302 -6.01 -6.04 2.50
CA LEU A 302 -7.26 -5.33 2.28
C LEU A 302 -7.86 -5.61 0.90
N ARG A 303 -7.02 -5.74 -0.12
CA ARG A 303 -7.45 -6.16 -1.47
C ARG A 303 -7.98 -7.59 -1.46
N GLY A 304 -7.45 -8.45 -0.59
CA GLY A 304 -7.81 -9.86 -0.46
C GLY A 304 -6.95 -10.80 -1.30
N ASP A 305 -5.74 -10.38 -1.67
CA ASP A 305 -4.75 -11.18 -2.42
C ASP A 305 -3.92 -12.10 -1.51
N THR A 306 -4.07 -12.00 -0.19
CA THR A 306 -3.40 -12.88 0.78
C THR A 306 -4.17 -14.18 1.06
N ALA A 307 -3.45 -15.23 1.42
CA ALA A 307 -4.01 -16.39 2.11
C ALA A 307 -4.08 -16.12 3.63
N PRO A 308 -4.90 -16.86 4.39
CA PRO A 308 -4.87 -16.81 5.85
C PRO A 308 -3.49 -17.19 6.36
N VAL A 309 -2.99 -16.45 7.35
CA VAL A 309 -1.73 -16.77 8.02
C VAL A 309 -1.87 -18.00 8.91
N THR A 310 -0.74 -18.60 9.28
CA THR A 310 -0.71 -19.71 10.24
C THR A 310 0.15 -19.30 11.43
N ALA A 311 -0.38 -19.47 12.64
CA ALA A 311 0.29 -19.15 13.89
C ALA A 311 1.64 -19.86 13.99
N TYR A 312 2.66 -19.13 14.46
CA TYR A 312 4.03 -19.61 14.47
C TYR A 312 4.16 -20.93 15.24
N THR A 313 4.75 -21.94 14.61
CA THR A 313 4.82 -23.30 15.20
C THR A 313 5.97 -23.50 16.19
N GLY A 314 6.83 -22.50 16.39
CA GLY A 314 8.14 -22.70 17.03
C GLY A 314 9.11 -23.35 16.05
N GLY A 315 10.32 -22.80 15.92
CA GLY A 315 11.40 -23.45 15.20
C GLY A 315 11.79 -24.75 15.91
N LEU A 316 11.74 -25.86 15.19
CA LEU A 316 12.48 -27.08 15.55
C LEU A 316 13.97 -26.88 15.26
#